data_AF-A0A835LYJ4-F1
#
_entry.id   AF-A0A835LYJ4-F1
#
_cell.length_a   1.000
_cell.length_b   1.000
_cell.length_c   1.000
_cell.angle_alpha   90.00
_cell.angle_beta   90.00
_cell.angle_gamma   90.00
#
_symmetry.space_group_name_H-M   'P 1'
#
loop_
_entity.id
_entity.type
_entity.pdbx_description
1 polymer ?
#
loop_
_entity_poly.entity_id
_entity_poly.type
_entity_poly.pdbx_seq_one_letter_code
_entity_poly.pdbx_strand_id
1 'polypeptide(L)'
;MNYILHMKTSKYCICAKGFEVNSPRVVEAIFYECVPVIISDNFVPPFFDVLNWDAFAVIVAEKDIPKLKEILLSIPYEKYIAMQLAVKKVQRHFLWHPKPVKYDLFHMTLHSIWNSRVFMLKPK
;
A
#
# COMPACT_ATOMS: atom_id res chain seq x y z
N MET A 1 22.68 12.22 4.72
CA MET A 1 21.53 11.30 4.60
C MET A 1 20.82 11.58 3.28
N ASN A 2 20.37 10.57 2.54
CA ASN A 2 19.64 10.76 1.27
C ASN A 2 18.19 10.23 1.38
N TYR A 3 17.35 10.53 0.38
CA TYR A 3 15.94 10.17 0.37
C TYR A 3 15.68 8.67 0.62
N ILE A 4 16.40 7.80 -0.08
CA ILE A 4 16.27 6.34 0.05
C ILE A 4 16.56 5.90 1.49
N LEU A 5 17.61 6.45 2.09
CA LEU A 5 17.97 6.09 3.46
C LEU A 5 16.90 6.55 4.46
N HIS A 6 16.32 7.74 4.27
CA HIS A 6 15.19 8.19 5.09
C HIS A 6 13.98 7.26 4.99
N MET A 7 13.63 6.80 3.80
CA MET A 7 12.52 5.85 3.60
C MET A 7 12.78 4.53 4.32
N LYS A 8 13.98 3.94 4.14
CA LYS A 8 14.35 2.64 4.74
C LYS A 8 14.44 2.66 6.27
N THR A 9 14.79 3.80 6.86
CA THR A 9 14.90 3.94 8.32
C THR A 9 13.60 4.41 8.98
N SER A 10 12.62 4.86 8.20
CA SER A 10 11.34 5.31 8.72
C SER A 10 10.42 4.12 9.01
N LYS A 11 9.71 4.17 10.14
CA LYS A 11 8.69 3.17 10.46
C LYS A 11 7.47 3.30 9.55
N TYR A 12 7.01 4.53 9.38
CA TYR A 12 5.78 4.87 8.70
C TYR A 12 6.05 5.88 7.57
N CYS A 13 5.47 5.64 6.40
CA CYS A 13 5.59 6.53 5.25
C CYS A 13 4.23 7.11 4.90
N ILE A 14 4.08 8.42 5.02
CA ILE A 14 2.81 9.10 4.81
C ILE A 14 2.48 9.14 3.32
N CYS A 15 1.39 8.48 2.94
CA CYS A 15 0.82 8.42 1.61
C CYS A 15 -0.48 9.24 1.57
N ALA A 16 -0.36 10.55 1.74
CA ALA A 16 -1.51 11.45 1.62
C ALA A 16 -2.00 11.56 0.18
N LYS A 17 -3.31 11.72 0.00
CA LYS A 17 -3.93 11.97 -1.30
C LYS A 17 -3.30 13.23 -1.94
N GLY A 18 -2.88 13.11 -3.20
CA GLY A 18 -2.50 14.26 -4.01
C GLY A 18 -3.68 14.88 -4.74
N PHE A 19 -3.40 15.86 -5.61
CA PHE A 19 -4.37 16.35 -6.57
C PHE A 19 -4.76 15.26 -7.58
N GLU A 20 -3.78 14.46 -7.98
CA GLU A 20 -3.96 13.30 -8.87
C GLU A 20 -3.79 11.97 -8.12
N VAL A 21 -4.36 10.91 -8.69
CA VAL A 21 -4.34 9.55 -8.14
C VAL A 21 -3.05 8.77 -8.46
N ASN A 22 -2.18 9.30 -9.32
CA ASN A 22 -1.00 8.64 -9.87
C ASN A 22 0.28 8.81 -9.03
N SER A 23 0.15 9.08 -7.72
CA SER A 23 1.33 9.29 -6.87
C SER A 23 2.10 7.99 -6.61
N PRO A 24 3.44 7.98 -6.72
CA PRO A 24 4.24 6.78 -6.47
C PRO A 24 4.37 6.45 -4.97
N ARG A 25 3.91 7.33 -4.05
CA ARG A 25 4.16 7.25 -2.60
C ARG A 25 3.87 5.88 -1.99
N VAL A 26 2.73 5.28 -2.33
CA VAL A 26 2.32 3.97 -1.79
C VAL A 26 3.27 2.88 -2.27
N VAL A 27 3.60 2.91 -3.56
CA VAL A 27 4.51 1.95 -4.18
C VAL A 27 5.91 2.13 -3.60
N GLU A 28 6.43 3.36 -3.51
CA GLU A 28 7.72 3.68 -2.89
C GLU A 28 7.83 3.21 -1.44
N ALA A 29 6.78 3.42 -0.63
CA ALA A 29 6.73 2.92 0.75
C ALA A 29 6.90 1.39 0.79
N ILE A 30 6.19 0.67 -0.09
CA ILE A 30 6.31 -0.79 -0.21
C ILE A 30 7.71 -1.22 -0.67
N PHE A 31 8.28 -0.54 -1.67
CA PHE A 31 9.63 -0.81 -2.19
C PHE A 31 10.72 -0.63 -1.14
N TYR A 32 10.56 0.32 -0.22
CA TYR A 32 11.53 0.59 0.84
C TYR A 32 11.17 -0.03 2.20
N GLU A 33 10.22 -0.98 2.23
CA GLU A 33 9.81 -1.72 3.44
C GLU A 33 9.33 -0.80 4.58
N CYS A 34 8.77 0.35 4.21
CA CYS A 34 8.20 1.35 5.11
C CYS A 34 6.68 1.16 5.15
N VAL A 35 6.08 1.07 6.35
CA VAL A 35 4.63 0.83 6.46
C VAL A 35 3.86 2.03 5.89
N PRO A 36 3.09 1.86 4.79
CA PRO A 36 2.35 2.95 4.20
C PRO A 36 1.23 3.42 5.13
N VAL A 37 1.14 4.73 5.32
CA VAL A 37 0.05 5.40 6.04
C VAL A 37 -0.80 6.14 5.02
N ILE A 38 -1.89 5.52 4.60
CA ILE A 38 -2.77 6.04 3.56
C ILE A 38 -3.72 7.05 4.20
N ILE A 39 -3.67 8.29 3.73
CA ILE A 39 -4.57 9.35 4.18
C ILE A 39 -5.45 9.75 2.99
N SER A 40 -6.60 9.11 2.87
CA SER A 40 -7.60 9.41 1.85
C SER A 40 -8.92 8.68 2.11
N ASP A 41 -10.03 9.41 2.09
CA ASP A 41 -11.35 8.83 2.37
C ASP A 41 -11.92 7.97 1.21
N ASN A 42 -11.43 8.20 -0.02
CA ASN A 42 -11.96 7.57 -1.24
C ASN A 42 -10.84 6.91 -2.07
N PHE A 43 -9.79 6.41 -1.41
CA PHE A 43 -8.72 5.71 -2.10
C PHE A 43 -8.98 4.20 -2.07
N VAL A 44 -9.06 3.61 -3.26
CA VAL A 44 -9.09 2.16 -3.44
C VAL A 44 -7.67 1.72 -3.78
N PRO A 45 -6.97 1.01 -2.89
CA PRO A 45 -5.60 0.59 -3.16
C PRO A 45 -5.52 -0.40 -4.32
N PRO A 46 -4.38 -0.48 -5.03
CA PRO A 46 -4.19 -1.48 -6.07
C PRO A 46 -4.30 -2.90 -5.49
N PHE A 47 -4.94 -3.79 -6.25
CA PHE A 47 -5.15 -5.19 -5.87
C PHE A 47 -5.94 -5.36 -4.56
N PHE A 48 -6.80 -4.40 -4.17
CA PHE A 48 -7.62 -4.50 -2.95
C PHE A 48 -8.51 -5.76 -2.92
N ASP A 49 -8.81 -6.33 -4.07
CA ASP A 49 -9.59 -7.56 -4.24
C ASP A 49 -8.76 -8.83 -3.96
N VAL A 50 -7.44 -8.73 -3.87
CA VAL A 50 -6.51 -9.85 -3.66
C VAL A 50 -5.67 -9.67 -2.39
N LEU A 51 -5.26 -8.45 -2.08
CA LEU A 51 -4.39 -8.12 -0.97
C LEU A 51 -5.20 -7.53 0.19
N ASN A 52 -4.99 -8.08 1.39
CA ASN A 52 -5.51 -7.49 2.62
C ASN A 52 -4.63 -6.31 3.05
N TRP A 53 -5.01 -5.09 2.68
CA TRP A 53 -4.27 -3.87 3.01
C TRP A 53 -4.19 -3.59 4.50
N ASP A 54 -5.18 -4.00 5.30
CA ASP A 54 -5.18 -3.81 6.76
C ASP A 54 -4.06 -4.61 7.45
N ALA A 55 -3.50 -5.62 6.77
CA ALA A 55 -2.40 -6.41 7.29
C ALA A 55 -1.04 -5.71 7.18
N PHE A 56 -0.88 -4.71 6.32
CA PHE A 56 0.42 -4.09 6.03
C PHE A 56 0.39 -2.56 5.85
N ALA A 57 -0.78 -1.93 5.96
CA ALA A 57 -0.95 -0.49 5.85
C ALA A 57 -1.75 0.06 7.04
N VAL A 58 -1.59 1.35 7.29
CA VAL A 58 -2.46 2.10 8.22
C VAL A 58 -3.32 3.04 7.39
N ILE A 59 -4.63 2.87 7.44
CA ILE A 59 -5.57 3.74 6.73
C ILE A 59 -6.11 4.76 7.74
N VAL A 60 -5.98 6.04 7.42
CA VAL A 60 -6.39 7.16 8.28
C VAL A 60 -7.34 8.06 7.50
N ALA A 61 -8.49 8.38 8.09
CA ALA A 61 -9.43 9.31 7.49
C ALA A 61 -8.84 10.73 7.46
N GLU A 62 -9.19 11.53 6.46
CA GLU A 62 -8.64 12.89 6.29
C GLU A 62 -8.95 13.79 7.50
N LYS A 63 -10.13 13.60 8.11
CA LYS A 63 -10.55 14.30 9.34
C LYS A 63 -9.66 14.01 10.56
N ASP A 64 -8.96 12.88 10.57
CA ASP A 64 -8.16 12.39 11.70
C ASP A 64 -6.68 12.77 11.57
N ILE A 65 -6.28 13.52 10.53
CA ILE A 65 -4.93 14.09 10.36
C ILE A 65 -4.43 14.79 11.63
N PRO A 66 -5.22 15.61 12.36
CA PRO A 66 -4.75 16.25 13.60
C PRO A 66 -4.33 15.25 14.69
N LYS A 67 -4.87 14.02 14.66
CA LYS A 67 -4.56 12.93 15.59
C LYS A 67 -3.56 11.93 15.03
N LEU A 68 -3.00 12.17 13.83
CA LEU A 68 -2.13 11.22 13.14
C LEU A 68 -0.97 10.72 14.01
N LYS A 69 -0.30 11.62 14.73
CA LYS A 69 0.79 11.27 15.66
C LYS A 69 0.30 10.32 16.76
N GLU A 70 -0.84 10.59 17.36
CA GLU A 70 -1.44 9.76 18.42
C GLU A 70 -1.78 8.36 17.88
N ILE A 71 -2.43 8.30 16.73
CA ILE A 71 -2.79 7.04 16.05
C ILE A 71 -1.53 6.19 15.81
N LEU A 72 -0.50 6.76 15.20
CA LEU A 72 0.72 6.02 14.85
C LEU A 72 1.53 5.58 16.08
N LEU A 73 1.51 6.37 17.16
CA LEU A 73 2.17 6.03 18.42
C LEU A 73 1.38 5.00 19.25
N SER A 74 0.06 4.92 19.07
CA SER A 74 -0.79 3.93 19.75
C SER A 74 -0.60 2.50 19.21
N ILE A 75 0.02 2.34 18.05
CA ILE A 75 0.27 1.02 17.43
C ILE A 75 1.39 0.31 18.21
N PRO A 76 1.11 -0.87 18.81
CA PRO A 76 2.14 -1.64 19.51
C PRO A 76 3.30 -2.02 18.59
N TYR A 77 4.50 -2.12 19.15
CA TYR A 77 5.71 -2.41 18.37
C TYR A 77 5.62 -3.76 17.64
N GLU A 78 5.04 -4.76 18.28
CA GLU A 78 4.83 -6.11 17.73
C GLU A 78 3.91 -6.06 16.51
N LYS A 79 2.85 -5.25 16.59
CA LYS A 79 1.92 -5.04 15.47
C LYS A 79 2.62 -4.33 14.31
N TYR A 80 3.44 -3.33 14.60
CA TYR A 80 4.27 -2.66 13.59
C TYR A 80 5.23 -3.63 12.89
N ILE A 81 5.92 -4.50 13.63
CA ILE A 81 6.83 -5.50 13.05
C ILE A 81 6.07 -6.47 12.14
N ALA A 82 4.88 -6.92 12.56
CA ALA A 82 4.03 -7.76 11.73
C ALA A 82 3.64 -7.07 10.41
N MET A 83 3.25 -5.78 10.48
CA MET A 83 2.96 -4.98 9.28
C MET A 83 4.18 -4.85 8.38
N GLN A 84 5.35 -4.53 8.92
CA GLN A 84 6.58 -4.38 8.14
C GLN A 84 6.97 -5.67 7.41
N LEU A 85 6.88 -6.82 8.09
CA LEU A 85 7.10 -8.13 7.46
C LEU A 85 6.07 -8.43 6.37
N ALA A 86 4.83 -7.99 6.55
CA ALA A 86 3.80 -8.12 5.53
C ALA A 86 4.08 -7.21 4.32
N VAL A 87 4.55 -5.95 4.52
CA VAL A 87 5.02 -5.06 3.44
C VAL A 87 6.11 -5.76 2.62
N LYS A 88 7.12 -6.33 3.28
CA LYS A 88 8.20 -7.06 2.63
C LYS A 88 7.69 -8.24 1.80
N LYS A 89 6.68 -8.97 2.28
CA LYS A 89 6.07 -10.10 1.55
C LYS A 89 5.29 -9.62 0.32
N VAL A 90 4.54 -8.53 0.42
CA VAL A 90 3.72 -8.03 -0.69
C VAL A 90 4.53 -7.30 -1.75
N GLN A 91 5.73 -6.82 -1.42
CA GLN A 91 6.61 -6.10 -2.34
C GLN A 91 6.77 -6.78 -3.71
N ARG A 92 6.90 -8.10 -3.74
CA ARG A 92 7.02 -8.89 -4.99
C ARG A 92 5.88 -8.67 -5.99
N HIS A 93 4.68 -8.35 -5.49
CA HIS A 93 3.47 -8.12 -6.29
C HIS A 93 3.47 -6.76 -6.99
N PHE A 94 4.38 -5.87 -6.60
CA PHE A 94 4.57 -4.54 -7.17
C PHE A 94 5.83 -4.44 -8.05
N LEU A 95 6.54 -5.55 -8.26
CA LEU A 95 7.72 -5.61 -9.12
C LEU A 95 7.33 -5.91 -10.56
N TRP A 96 7.84 -5.11 -11.49
CA TRP A 96 7.76 -5.39 -12.92
C TRP A 96 9.00 -6.17 -13.38
N HIS A 97 8.79 -7.29 -14.07
CA HIS A 97 9.87 -8.11 -14.64
C HIS A 97 9.83 -8.05 -16.18
N PRO A 98 10.99 -7.99 -16.87
CA PRO A 98 11.03 -8.02 -18.34
C PRO A 98 10.39 -9.29 -18.94
N LYS A 99 10.54 -10.41 -18.24
CA LYS A 99 9.79 -11.65 -18.50
C LYS A 99 8.86 -11.87 -17.31
N PRO A 100 7.53 -11.89 -17.50
CA PRO A 100 6.60 -12.02 -16.38
C PRO A 100 6.87 -13.27 -15.53
N VAL A 101 6.84 -13.11 -14.21
CA VAL A 101 6.99 -14.20 -13.24
C VAL A 101 5.74 -14.33 -12.37
N LYS A 102 5.53 -15.49 -11.77
CA LYS A 102 4.31 -15.79 -11.01
C LYS A 102 4.02 -14.72 -9.95
N TYR A 103 2.82 -14.16 -9.99
CA TYR A 103 2.32 -13.12 -9.07
C TYR A 103 3.06 -11.78 -9.09
N ASP A 104 3.82 -11.49 -10.14
CA ASP A 104 4.39 -10.16 -10.32
C ASP A 104 3.34 -9.11 -10.73
N LEU A 105 3.77 -7.86 -10.88
CA LEU A 105 2.87 -6.75 -11.20
C LEU A 105 2.06 -7.01 -12.49
N PHE A 106 2.65 -7.67 -13.49
CA PHE A 106 1.97 -8.04 -14.73
C PHE A 106 0.81 -9.00 -14.47
N HIS A 107 1.07 -10.12 -13.80
CA HIS A 107 0.03 -11.12 -13.52
C HIS A 107 -1.03 -10.61 -12.56
N MET A 108 -0.64 -9.82 -11.54
CA MET A 108 -1.58 -9.21 -10.59
C MET A 108 -2.53 -8.24 -11.31
N THR A 109 -2.01 -7.45 -12.25
CA THR A 109 -2.81 -6.55 -13.07
C THR A 109 -3.78 -7.30 -13.97
N LEU A 110 -3.29 -8.35 -14.66
CA LEU A 110 -4.14 -9.19 -15.51
C LEU A 110 -5.27 -9.85 -14.72
N HIS A 111 -4.96 -10.36 -13.52
CA HIS A 111 -5.96 -10.94 -12.62
C HIS A 111 -7.01 -9.92 -12.20
N SER A 112 -6.62 -8.70 -11.80
CA SER A 112 -7.56 -7.65 -11.40
C SER A 112 -8.48 -7.19 -12.55
N ILE A 113 -7.94 -7.08 -13.77
CA ILE A 113 -8.74 -6.78 -14.97
C ILE A 113 -9.72 -7.92 -15.28
N TRP A 114 -9.28 -9.17 -15.19
CA TRP A 114 -10.15 -10.32 -15.41
C TRP A 114 -11.26 -10.38 -14.35
N ASN A 115 -10.92 -10.21 -13.07
CA ASN A 115 -11.87 -10.23 -11.96
C ASN A 115 -12.94 -9.13 -12.09
N SER A 116 -12.53 -7.90 -12.42
CA SER A 116 -13.47 -6.80 -12.66
C SER A 116 -14.40 -7.04 -13.85
N ARG A 117 -13.90 -7.62 -14.95
CA ARG A 117 -14.73 -7.93 -16.12
C ARG A 117 -15.72 -9.08 -15.87
N VAL A 118 -15.31 -10.12 -15.16
CA VAL A 118 -16.16 -11.30 -14.94
C VAL A 118 -17.17 -11.07 -13.82
N PHE A 119 -16.77 -10.42 -12.73
CA PHE A 119 -17.59 -10.38 -11.51
C PHE A 119 -18.17 -9.00 -11.18
N MET A 120 -17.59 -7.90 -11.68
CA MET A 120 -18.13 -6.55 -11.45
C MET A 120 -19.04 -6.03 -12.57
N LEU A 121 -19.12 -6.71 -13.72
CA LEU A 121 -20.20 -6.52 -14.70
C LEU A 121 -21.44 -7.32 -14.31
N LYS A 122 -22.02 -7.07 -13.14
CA LYS A 122 -23.46 -7.33 -12.96
C LYS A 122 -24.21 -6.14 -13.58
N PRO A 123 -25.15 -6.34 -14.52
CA PRO A 123 -25.98 -5.24 -14.99
C PRO A 123 -26.72 -4.67 -13.78
N LYS A 124 -26.67 -3.34 -13.62
CA LYS A 124 -27.61 -2.63 -12.76
C LYS A 124 -29.02 -2.78 -13.29
#